data_AF-A0AAI8TP51-F1
#
_entry.id   AF-A0AAI8TP51-F1
#
_cell.length_a   1.000
_cell.length_b   1.000
_cell.length_c   1.000
_cell.angle_alpha   90.00
_cell.angle_beta   90.00
_cell.angle_gamma   90.00
#
_symmetry.space_group_name_H-M   'P 1'
#
loop_
_entity.id
_entity.type
_entity.pdbx_description
1 polymer ?
#
loop_
_entity_poly.entity_id
_entity_poly.type
_entity_poly.pdbx_seq_one_letter_code
_entity_poly.pdbx_strand_id
1 'polypeptide(L)'
;MSSAAAPVAPGPSPVQRLEVLFEEMAELCGQRNAIDGRLAQIVAEIDRVELWGATGARSMTALVAWKTGITPHNADIMLAVARRVEEFPQCTRALSEGRLSLDQVGVIAARAADGSDAHYTPYQPPLN
;
A
#
# COMPACT_ATOMS: atom_id res chain seq x y z
N MET A 1 52.01 -31.54 -3.76
CA MET A 1 50.91 -31.38 -2.78
C MET A 1 49.62 -31.28 -3.58
N SER A 2 48.71 -32.24 -3.42
CA SER A 2 47.42 -32.26 -4.13
C SER A 2 46.41 -31.45 -3.32
N SER A 3 45.86 -30.38 -3.91
CA SER A 3 44.80 -29.59 -3.29
C SER A 3 43.47 -30.28 -3.56
N ALA A 4 42.84 -30.82 -2.52
CA ALA A 4 41.48 -31.35 -2.63
C ALA A 4 40.51 -30.17 -2.76
N ALA A 5 39.83 -30.09 -3.91
CA ALA A 5 38.74 -29.13 -4.09
C ALA A 5 37.65 -29.41 -3.05
N ALA A 6 37.31 -28.41 -2.24
CA ALA A 6 36.20 -28.50 -1.31
C ALA A 6 34.91 -28.80 -2.08
N PRO A 7 34.04 -29.69 -1.60
CA PRO A 7 32.77 -29.97 -2.25
C PRO A 7 31.92 -28.68 -2.26
N VAL A 8 31.45 -28.29 -3.44
CA VAL A 8 30.48 -27.20 -3.58
C VAL A 8 29.22 -27.61 -2.83
N ALA A 9 28.84 -26.84 -1.82
CA ALA A 9 27.63 -27.09 -1.07
C ALA A 9 26.42 -27.08 -2.04
N PRO A 10 25.48 -28.03 -1.91
CA PRO A 10 24.27 -28.01 -2.74
C PRO A 10 23.52 -26.69 -2.50
N GLY A 11 23.01 -26.10 -3.59
CA GLY A 11 22.20 -24.87 -3.52
C GLY A 11 20.93 -25.06 -2.69
N PRO A 12 20.22 -23.96 -2.35
CA PRO A 12 19.00 -24.02 -1.56
C PRO A 12 17.95 -24.90 -2.24
N SER A 13 17.22 -25.66 -1.42
CA SER A 13 16.06 -26.43 -1.88
C SER A 13 14.96 -25.50 -2.41
N PRO A 14 14.01 -26.00 -3.23
CA PRO A 14 12.89 -25.20 -3.72
C PRO A 14 12.07 -24.53 -2.59
N VAL A 15 11.92 -25.19 -1.45
CA VAL A 15 11.20 -24.66 -0.27
C VAL A 15 11.96 -23.47 0.32
N GLN A 16 13.27 -23.61 0.55
CA GLN A 16 14.10 -22.51 1.05
C GLN A 16 14.13 -21.32 0.09
N ARG A 17 14.12 -21.57 -1.23
CA ARG A 17 14.03 -20.48 -2.22
C ARG A 17 12.69 -19.77 -2.16
N LEU A 18 11.60 -20.51 -1.92
CA LEU A 18 10.26 -19.93 -1.77
C LEU A 18 10.16 -19.06 -0.52
N GLU A 19 10.71 -19.50 0.61
CA GLU A 19 10.74 -18.71 1.86
C GLU A 19 11.44 -17.36 1.66
N VAL A 20 12.61 -17.34 1.02
CA VAL A 20 13.34 -16.10 0.69
C VAL A 20 12.51 -15.20 -0.23
N LEU A 21 11.83 -15.77 -1.22
CA LEU A 21 10.97 -14.97 -2.12
C LEU A 21 9.75 -14.40 -1.40
N PHE A 22 9.19 -15.11 -0.42
CA PHE A 22 8.09 -14.59 0.39
C PHE A 22 8.52 -13.45 1.30
N GLU A 23 9.71 -13.54 1.90
CA GLU A 23 10.28 -12.44 2.69
C GLU A 23 10.50 -11.20 1.80
N GLU A 24 11.10 -11.37 0.62
CA GLU A 24 11.27 -10.28 -0.37
C GLU A 24 9.93 -9.69 -0.81
N MET A 25 8.93 -10.54 -1.09
CA MET A 25 7.58 -10.09 -1.43
C MET A 25 6.92 -9.30 -0.28
N ALA A 26 7.09 -9.73 0.97
CA ALA A 26 6.53 -9.06 2.13
C ALA A 26 7.15 -7.68 2.33
N GLU A 27 8.47 -7.56 2.19
CA GLU A 27 9.17 -6.28 2.25
C GLU A 27 8.70 -5.32 1.15
N LEU A 28 8.67 -5.77 -0.11
CA LEU A 28 8.21 -4.97 -1.24
C LEU A 28 6.73 -4.57 -1.10
N CYS A 29 5.88 -5.45 -0.58
CA CYS A 29 4.49 -5.12 -0.29
C CYS A 29 4.38 -4.02 0.77
N GLY A 30 5.16 -4.10 1.85
CA GLY A 30 5.21 -3.07 2.89
C GLY A 30 5.62 -1.71 2.32
N GLN A 31 6.66 -1.69 1.48
CA GLN A 31 7.11 -0.47 0.79
C GLN A 31 6.04 0.09 -0.14
N ARG A 32 5.40 -0.75 -0.96
CA ARG A 32 4.31 -0.34 -1.85
C ARG A 32 3.15 0.26 -1.07
N ASN A 33 2.74 -0.38 0.02
CA ASN A 33 1.68 0.09 0.89
C ASN A 33 2.00 1.48 1.48
N ALA A 34 3.23 1.67 1.96
CA ALA A 34 3.69 2.96 2.48
C ALA A 34 3.67 4.07 1.40
N ILE A 35 4.10 3.74 0.17
CA ILE A 35 4.03 4.62 -1.00
C ILE A 35 2.57 4.99 -1.30
N ASP A 36 1.67 4.01 -1.34
CA ASP A 36 0.23 4.24 -1.55
C ASP A 36 -0.36 5.14 -0.46
N GLY A 37 0.05 4.97 0.79
CA GLY A 37 -0.33 5.84 1.90
C GLY A 37 0.11 7.28 1.69
N ARG A 38 1.33 7.50 1.19
CA ARG A 38 1.80 8.86 0.87
C ARG A 38 1.06 9.44 -0.33
N LEU A 39 0.77 8.64 -1.36
CA LEU A 39 -0.03 9.07 -2.49
C LEU A 39 -1.43 9.49 -2.06
N ALA A 40 -2.09 8.71 -1.20
CA ALA A 40 -3.41 9.05 -0.67
C ALA A 40 -3.42 10.40 0.06
N GLN A 41 -2.37 10.73 0.84
CA GLN A 41 -2.25 12.04 1.49
C GLN A 41 -2.10 13.19 0.48
N ILE A 42 -1.30 13.00 -0.58
CA ILE A 42 -1.14 14.01 -1.64
C ILE A 42 -2.47 14.22 -2.38
N VAL A 43 -3.16 13.13 -2.69
CA VAL A 43 -4.49 13.15 -3.33
C VAL A 43 -5.50 13.88 -2.43
N ALA A 44 -5.47 13.64 -1.12
CA ALA A 44 -6.35 14.32 -0.15
C ALA A 44 -6.12 15.84 -0.15
N GLU A 45 -4.87 16.27 -0.18
CA GLU A 45 -4.53 17.69 -0.25
C GLU A 45 -5.02 18.34 -1.55
N ILE A 46 -4.81 17.67 -2.69
CA ILE A 46 -5.28 18.14 -4.00
C ILE A 46 -6.81 18.25 -4.05
N ASP A 47 -7.54 17.25 -3.53
CA ASP A 47 -9.00 17.22 -3.53
C ASP A 47 -9.57 18.31 -2.60
N ARG A 48 -9.05 18.44 -1.37
CA ARG A 48 -9.58 19.35 -0.34
C ARG A 48 -9.52 20.82 -0.73
N VAL A 49 -8.48 21.25 -1.44
CA VAL A 49 -8.33 22.65 -1.88
C VAL A 49 -8.49 22.81 -3.40
N GLU A 50 -9.14 21.83 -4.04
CA GLU A 50 -9.56 21.83 -5.45
C GLU A 50 -8.44 22.16 -6.47
N LEU A 51 -7.18 21.80 -6.16
CA LEU A 51 -6.01 22.12 -7.02
C LEU A 51 -6.09 21.45 -8.39
N TRP A 52 -6.85 20.37 -8.51
CA TRP A 52 -7.01 19.63 -9.76
C TRP A 52 -7.63 20.47 -10.88
N GLY A 53 -8.35 21.55 -10.57
CA GLY A 53 -8.88 22.48 -11.56
C GLY A 53 -7.78 23.13 -12.42
N ALA A 54 -6.57 23.30 -11.89
CA ALA A 54 -5.43 23.85 -12.62
C ALA A 54 -4.81 22.87 -13.64
N THR A 55 -5.17 21.58 -13.61
CA THR A 55 -4.54 20.55 -14.44
C THR A 55 -5.30 20.27 -15.74
N GLY A 56 -6.51 20.82 -15.92
CA GLY A 56 -7.39 20.49 -17.04
C GLY A 56 -7.95 19.07 -17.02
N ALA A 57 -7.84 18.35 -15.89
CA ALA A 57 -8.45 17.03 -15.75
C ALA A 57 -9.98 17.16 -15.70
N ARG A 58 -10.70 16.21 -16.28
CA ARG A 58 -12.18 16.21 -16.30
C ARG A 58 -12.81 15.76 -14.97
N SER A 59 -12.04 15.14 -14.09
CA SER A 59 -12.43 14.72 -12.75
C SER A 59 -11.20 14.38 -11.91
N MET A 60 -11.38 14.33 -10.59
CA MET A 60 -10.33 13.89 -9.66
C MET A 60 -9.86 12.46 -9.95
N THR A 61 -10.78 11.51 -10.17
CA THR A 61 -10.44 10.13 -10.58
C THR A 61 -9.57 10.09 -11.84
N ALA A 62 -9.90 10.92 -12.85
CA ALA A 62 -9.12 10.99 -14.08
C ALA A 62 -7.72 11.57 -13.85
N LEU A 63 -7.59 12.56 -12.96
CA LEU A 63 -6.29 13.10 -12.57
C LEU A 63 -5.44 12.03 -11.88
N VAL A 64 -5.99 11.34 -10.88
CA VAL A 64 -5.28 10.31 -10.11
C VAL A 64 -4.83 9.17 -11.03
N ALA A 65 -5.74 8.63 -11.85
CA ALA A 65 -5.41 7.58 -12.81
C ALA A 65 -4.28 8.01 -13.76
N TRP A 66 -4.34 9.25 -14.29
CA TRP A 66 -3.29 9.78 -15.17
C TRP A 66 -1.94 9.91 -14.47
N LYS A 67 -1.90 10.50 -13.27
CA LYS A 67 -0.63 10.81 -12.58
C LYS A 67 0.03 9.60 -11.95
N THR A 68 -0.75 8.58 -11.58
CA THR A 68 -0.25 7.37 -10.92
C THR A 68 -0.15 6.17 -11.85
N GLY A 69 -0.73 6.23 -13.05
CA GLY A 69 -0.70 5.14 -14.02
C GLY A 69 -1.61 3.95 -13.68
N ILE A 70 -2.51 4.11 -12.71
CA ILE A 70 -3.46 3.06 -12.29
C ILE A 70 -4.78 3.14 -13.07
N THR A 71 -5.57 2.08 -13.00
CA THR A 71 -6.90 2.05 -13.62
C THR A 71 -7.85 3.06 -12.94
N PRO A 72 -8.90 3.54 -13.63
CA PRO A 72 -9.90 4.41 -13.00
C PRO A 72 -10.54 3.81 -11.75
N HIS A 73 -10.78 2.49 -11.75
CA HIS A 73 -11.29 1.78 -10.58
C HIS A 73 -10.35 1.91 -9.38
N ASN A 74 -9.05 1.68 -9.57
CA ASN A 74 -8.07 1.82 -8.48
C ASN A 74 -7.88 3.28 -8.05
N ALA A 75 -8.04 4.23 -8.98
CA ALA A 75 -8.04 5.65 -8.66
C ALA A 75 -9.25 6.03 -7.78
N ASP A 76 -10.43 5.45 -8.00
CA ASP A 76 -11.58 5.65 -7.12
C ASP A 76 -11.33 5.08 -5.71
N ILE A 77 -10.64 3.94 -5.60
CA ILE A 77 -10.23 3.38 -4.30
C ILE A 77 -9.28 4.34 -3.59
N MET A 78 -8.23 4.83 -4.28
CA MET A 78 -7.29 5.80 -3.71
C MET A 78 -7.99 7.08 -3.28
N LEU A 79 -8.94 7.57 -4.08
CA LEU A 79 -9.73 8.75 -3.75
C LEU A 79 -10.66 8.53 -2.56
N ALA A 80 -11.27 7.34 -2.43
CA ALA A 80 -12.07 6.99 -1.26
C ALA A 80 -11.24 7.03 0.03
N VAL A 81 -10.01 6.48 0.01
CA VAL A 81 -9.09 6.58 1.15
C VAL A 81 -8.67 8.03 1.41
N ALA A 82 -8.32 8.77 0.36
CA ALA A 82 -7.91 10.17 0.45
C ALA A 82 -9.01 11.10 0.99
N ARG A 83 -10.30 10.77 0.82
CA ARG A 83 -11.40 11.54 1.38
C ARG A 83 -11.67 11.25 2.85
N ARG A 84 -11.17 10.13 3.36
CA ARG A 84 -11.41 9.68 4.74
C ARG A 84 -10.16 9.65 5.61
N VAL A 85 -9.05 10.27 5.19
CA VAL A 85 -7.81 10.33 5.98
C VAL A 85 -8.02 10.93 7.37
N GLU A 86 -8.87 11.96 7.50
CA GLU A 86 -9.16 12.61 8.78
C GLU A 86 -10.11 11.79 9.67
N GLU A 87 -11.00 11.00 9.05
CA GLU A 87 -11.99 10.16 9.75
C GLU A 87 -11.42 8.79 10.17
N PHE A 88 -10.39 8.30 9.45
CA PHE A 88 -9.73 7.02 9.70
C PHE A 88 -8.21 7.18 9.91
N PRO A 89 -7.77 7.99 10.91
CA PRO A 89 -6.35 8.28 11.12
C PRO A 89 -5.51 7.04 11.47
N GLN A 90 -6.07 6.00 12.09
CA GLN A 90 -5.36 4.77 12.45
C GLN A 90 -5.18 3.87 11.23
N CYS A 91 -6.21 3.67 10.41
CA CYS A 91 -6.10 2.90 9.17
C CYS A 91 -5.14 3.58 8.18
N THR A 92 -5.24 4.89 8.03
CA THR A 92 -4.38 5.64 7.10
C THR A 92 -2.93 5.72 7.58
N ARG A 93 -2.70 5.82 8.89
CA ARG A 93 -1.35 5.65 9.46
C ARG A 93 -0.81 4.23 9.23
N ALA A 94 -1.62 3.19 9.44
CA ALA A 94 -1.20 1.82 9.20
C ALA A 94 -0.85 1.58 7.72
N LEU A 95 -1.55 2.20 6.78
CA LEU A 95 -1.18 2.23 5.36
C LEU A 95 0.16 2.94 5.15
N SER A 96 0.36 4.15 5.69
CA SER A 96 1.63 4.88 5.59
C SER A 96 2.82 4.16 6.24
N GLU A 97 2.59 3.32 7.24
CA GLU A 97 3.60 2.46 7.87
C GLU A 97 3.79 1.13 7.12
N GLY A 98 3.09 0.91 6.00
CA GLY A 98 3.17 -0.29 5.18
C GLY A 98 2.41 -1.50 5.73
N ARG A 99 1.72 -1.36 6.87
CA ARG A 99 1.06 -2.45 7.62
C ARG A 99 -0.29 -2.87 7.06
N LEU A 100 -1.00 -1.98 6.36
CA LEU A 100 -2.22 -2.30 5.61
C LEU A 100 -2.02 -1.94 4.14
N SER A 101 -2.66 -2.68 3.23
CA SER A 101 -2.66 -2.34 1.81
C SER A 101 -3.73 -1.30 1.47
N LEU A 102 -3.54 -0.61 0.34
CA LEU A 102 -4.53 0.33 -0.19
C LEU A 102 -5.89 -0.35 -0.41
N ASP A 103 -5.91 -1.59 -0.87
CA ASP A 103 -7.14 -2.35 -1.09
C ASP A 103 -7.90 -2.60 0.21
N GLN A 104 -7.20 -2.97 1.28
CA GLN A 104 -7.81 -3.18 2.60
C GLN A 104 -8.39 -1.89 3.15
N VAL A 105 -7.61 -0.81 3.14
CA VAL A 105 -8.06 0.50 3.63
C VAL A 105 -9.15 1.07 2.73
N GLY A 106 -9.12 0.81 1.43
CA GLY A 106 -10.15 1.20 0.48
C GLY A 106 -11.52 0.57 0.76
N VAL A 107 -11.55 -0.72 1.14
CA VAL A 107 -12.78 -1.39 1.57
C VAL A 107 -13.33 -0.74 2.85
N ILE A 108 -12.46 -0.43 3.82
CA ILE A 108 -12.83 0.25 5.06
C ILE A 108 -13.39 1.64 4.72
N ALA A 109 -12.65 2.44 3.96
CA ALA A 109 -13.04 3.79 3.58
C ALA A 109 -14.37 3.80 2.82
N ALA A 110 -14.65 2.81 1.97
CA ALA A 110 -15.90 2.75 1.22
C ALA A 110 -17.12 2.29 2.03
N ARG A 111 -16.94 1.55 3.14
CA ARG A 111 -18.04 0.80 3.78
C ARG A 111 -18.18 1.01 5.30
N ALA A 112 -17.12 1.43 5.97
CA ALA A 112 -17.11 1.54 7.42
C ALA A 112 -17.87 2.79 7.89
N ALA A 113 -18.57 2.66 9.03
CA ALA A 113 -19.28 3.77 9.67
C ALA A 113 -18.29 4.77 10.29
N ASP A 114 -18.68 6.03 10.40
CA ASP A 114 -17.84 7.05 11.05
C ASP A 114 -17.49 6.66 12.50
N GLY A 115 -16.28 6.98 12.93
CA GLY A 115 -15.78 6.67 14.29
C GLY A 115 -15.40 5.20 14.53
N SER A 116 -15.49 4.33 13.54
CA SER A 116 -15.14 2.90 13.67
C SER A 116 -13.66 2.58 13.41
N ASP A 117 -12.81 3.57 13.16
CA ASP A 117 -11.40 3.43 12.78
C ASP A 117 -10.59 2.52 13.73
N ALA A 118 -10.74 2.70 15.05
CA ALA A 118 -10.03 1.91 16.05
C ALA A 118 -10.35 0.40 16.00
N HIS A 119 -11.53 0.03 15.46
CA HIS A 119 -11.94 -1.37 15.33
C HIS A 119 -11.12 -2.13 14.30
N TYR A 120 -10.65 -1.44 13.26
CA TYR A 120 -9.92 -2.04 12.14
C TYR A 120 -8.41 -2.11 12.37
N THR A 121 -7.96 -1.75 13.57
CA THR A 121 -6.58 -1.90 14.01
C THR A 121 -6.39 -3.02 15.05
N PRO A 122 -6.85 -4.28 14.83
CA PRO A 122 -6.52 -5.35 15.76
C PRO A 122 -5.08 -5.87 15.55
N TYR A 123 -4.43 -6.09 16.68
CA TYR A 123 -3.21 -6.88 16.98
C TYR A 123 -2.42 -7.49 15.80
N GLN A 124 -1.15 -7.11 15.68
CA GLN A 124 -0.14 -7.69 14.79
C GLN A 124 0.10 -9.18 15.10
N PRO A 125 -0.04 -10.11 14.13
CA PRO A 125 0.94 -11.17 14.01
C PRO A 125 2.25 -10.55 13.48
N PRO A 126 3.43 -11.00 13.94
CA PRO A 126 4.67 -10.63 13.29
C PRO A 126 4.60 -11.02 11.81
N LEU A 127 5.06 -10.11 10.96
CA LEU A 127 5.38 -10.45 9.58
C LEU A 127 6.71 -11.20 9.67
N ASN A 128 6.63 -12.52 9.75
CA ASN A 128 7.75 -13.44 9.61
C ASN A 128 7.54 -14.30 8.37
#